data_AF-A0A368G5P6-F1
#
_entry.id   AF-A0A368G5P6-F1
#
_cell.length_a   1.000
_cell.length_b   1.000
_cell.length_c   1.000
_cell.angle_alpha   90.00
_cell.angle_beta   90.00
_cell.angle_gamma   90.00
#
_symmetry.space_group_name_H-M   'P 1'
#
loop_
_entity.id
_entity.type
_entity.pdbx_description
1 polymer ?
#
loop_
_entity_poly.entity_id
_entity_poly.type
_entity_poly.pdbx_seq_one_letter_code
_entity_poly.pdbx_strand_id
1 'polypeptide(L)'
;MIETKQRRTITSTPRTSTAAANTKAVRTASVKRVAVTKASPNIRGCPHCDPLFGVCEEGGECGCIAGFRKLGKICIDVNECDQPNACPPNSRCVNTMGSFRCDCDAGFSADGQCMVKKGELLLSNDIYRLRI
;
A
#
# COMPACT_ATOMS: atom_id res chain seq x y z
N MET A 1 2.87 -29.43 66.78
CA MET A 1 2.16 -30.69 67.09
C MET A 1 0.66 -30.43 67.00
N ILE A 2 -0.14 -31.48 66.70
CA ILE A 2 -1.62 -31.55 66.79
C ILE A 2 -2.33 -31.01 65.50
N GLU A 3 -3.22 -31.70 64.75
CA GLU A 3 -3.86 -33.02 64.81
C GLU A 3 -4.48 -33.43 63.44
N THR A 4 -5.03 -34.64 63.43
CA THR A 4 -5.38 -35.56 62.35
C THR A 4 -6.79 -35.47 61.74
N LYS A 5 -6.88 -35.82 60.43
CA LYS A 5 -7.78 -36.80 59.77
C LYS A 5 -9.30 -36.68 59.97
N GLN A 6 -10.08 -36.64 58.87
CA GLN A 6 -11.10 -37.68 58.56
C GLN A 6 -11.84 -37.46 57.21
N ARG A 7 -12.11 -38.59 56.55
CA ARG A 7 -12.78 -38.78 55.25
C ARG A 7 -14.28 -39.01 55.46
N ARG A 8 -15.16 -38.48 54.61
CA ARG A 8 -16.52 -39.03 54.40
C ARG A 8 -16.90 -38.98 52.91
N THR A 9 -17.34 -40.14 52.43
CA THR A 9 -17.88 -40.46 51.09
C THR A 9 -19.38 -40.21 51.05
N ILE A 10 -19.92 -39.74 49.91
CA ILE A 10 -21.35 -39.84 49.61
C ILE A 10 -21.52 -40.28 48.15
N THR A 11 -22.28 -41.36 47.98
CA THR A 11 -22.66 -42.04 46.74
C THR A 11 -24.08 -41.63 46.37
N SER A 12 -24.37 -41.24 45.12
CA SER A 12 -25.71 -41.43 44.50
C SER A 12 -25.71 -41.16 42.98
N THR A 13 -26.44 -42.03 42.30
CA THR A 13 -26.56 -42.37 40.87
C THR A 13 -27.38 -41.38 39.98
N PRO A 14 -27.52 -41.63 38.65
CA PRO A 14 -27.73 -40.60 37.61
C PRO A 14 -29.19 -40.40 37.20
N ARG A 15 -29.51 -39.27 36.54
CA ARG A 15 -30.49 -39.19 35.43
C ARG A 15 -30.50 -37.84 34.70
N THR A 16 -30.17 -37.93 33.41
CA THR A 16 -30.86 -37.35 32.25
C THR A 16 -31.27 -35.87 32.26
N SER A 17 -30.62 -35.10 31.39
CA SER A 17 -31.33 -34.36 30.34
C SER A 17 -30.41 -34.13 29.13
N THR A 18 -30.48 -35.05 28.18
CA THR A 18 -30.14 -34.78 26.78
C THR A 18 -31.00 -33.62 26.29
N ALA A 19 -30.42 -32.43 26.18
CA ALA A 19 -30.96 -31.36 25.36
C ALA A 19 -29.97 -31.11 24.23
N ALA A 20 -30.14 -31.88 23.15
CA ALA A 20 -29.57 -31.56 21.86
C ALA A 20 -30.20 -30.25 21.37
N ALA A 21 -29.61 -29.12 21.75
CA ALA A 21 -29.95 -27.82 21.19
C ALA A 21 -29.37 -27.73 19.78
N ASN A 22 -30.21 -28.17 18.84
CA ASN A 22 -30.07 -28.01 17.40
C ASN A 22 -29.95 -26.51 17.07
N THR A 23 -28.72 -25.98 17.12
CA THR A 23 -28.46 -24.62 16.66
C THR A 23 -28.31 -24.69 15.15
N LYS A 24 -29.46 -24.53 14.49
CA LYS A 24 -29.62 -24.30 13.05
C LYS A 24 -28.50 -23.37 12.59
N ALA A 25 -27.56 -23.92 11.81
CA ALA A 25 -26.53 -23.15 11.16
C ALA A 25 -27.22 -22.04 10.35
N VAL A 26 -27.14 -20.80 10.86
CA VAL A 26 -27.53 -19.63 10.11
C VAL A 26 -26.61 -19.63 8.91
N ARG A 27 -27.17 -19.91 7.73
CA ARG A 27 -26.50 -19.65 6.46
C ARG A 27 -26.29 -18.15 6.37
N THR A 28 -25.22 -17.65 6.98
CA THR A 28 -24.69 -16.34 6.64
C THR A 28 -24.35 -16.44 5.16
N ALA A 29 -25.06 -15.65 4.36
CA ALA A 29 -24.91 -15.56 2.93
C ALA A 29 -23.43 -15.65 2.56
N SER A 30 -23.10 -16.48 1.58
CA SER A 30 -21.78 -16.56 0.99
C SER A 30 -21.23 -15.15 0.83
N VAL A 31 -20.29 -14.75 1.68
CA VAL A 31 -19.40 -13.65 1.35
C VAL A 31 -18.66 -14.17 0.13
N LYS A 32 -19.16 -13.80 -1.06
CA LYS A 32 -18.47 -14.04 -2.31
C LYS A 32 -17.15 -13.32 -2.10
N ARG A 33 -16.08 -14.09 -1.87
CA ARG A 33 -14.76 -13.52 -1.71
C ARG A 33 -14.56 -12.65 -2.94
N VAL A 34 -14.45 -11.34 -2.73
CA VAL A 34 -13.92 -10.46 -3.77
C VAL A 34 -12.60 -11.12 -4.16
N ALA A 35 -12.45 -11.48 -5.44
CA ALA A 35 -11.17 -11.96 -5.93
C ALA A 35 -10.17 -10.85 -5.59
N VAL A 36 -9.33 -11.07 -4.58
CA VAL A 36 -8.21 -10.20 -4.29
C VAL A 36 -7.31 -10.34 -5.50
N THR A 37 -7.44 -9.44 -6.46
CA THR A 37 -6.52 -9.33 -7.57
C THR A 37 -5.20 -8.87 -7.00
N LYS A 38 -4.33 -9.85 -6.79
CA LYS A 38 -2.89 -9.79 -6.46
C LYS A 38 -2.52 -9.47 -4.99
N ALA A 39 -1.50 -10.23 -4.56
CA ALA A 39 -0.75 -10.21 -3.31
C ALA A 39 -1.45 -10.75 -2.04
N SER A 40 -1.49 -12.08 -1.91
CA SER A 40 -1.58 -12.76 -0.61
C SER A 40 -0.17 -12.99 -0.07
N PRO A 41 0.14 -12.77 1.21
CA PRO A 41 1.51 -12.68 1.75
C PRO A 41 2.21 -14.03 1.96
N ASN A 42 1.73 -15.10 1.31
CA ASN A 42 2.36 -16.41 1.37
C ASN A 42 2.12 -17.19 0.07
N ILE A 43 2.78 -16.74 -1.00
CA ILE A 43 2.80 -17.43 -2.30
C ILE A 43 3.83 -18.56 -2.18
N ARG A 44 3.39 -19.81 -2.33
CA ARG A 44 4.24 -21.01 -2.44
C ARG A 44 5.11 -20.91 -3.71
N GLY A 45 6.13 -20.05 -3.70
CA GLY A 45 6.97 -19.72 -4.85
C GLY A 45 7.92 -18.53 -4.67
N CYS A 46 7.69 -17.65 -3.67
CA CYS A 46 8.55 -16.48 -3.44
C CYS A 46 8.85 -16.19 -1.95
N PRO A 47 9.45 -17.11 -1.20
CA PRO A 47 9.73 -16.89 0.23
C PRO A 47 10.81 -15.82 0.51
N HIS A 48 11.45 -15.26 -0.52
CA HIS A 48 12.59 -14.34 -0.40
C HIS A 48 12.46 -13.08 -1.26
N CYS A 49 11.23 -12.69 -1.63
CA CYS A 49 10.97 -11.41 -2.28
C CYS A 49 10.93 -10.27 -1.25
N ASP A 50 11.18 -9.05 -1.68
CA ASP A 50 10.90 -7.86 -0.87
C ASP A 50 9.41 -7.86 -0.47
N PRO A 51 9.08 -7.84 0.83
CA PRO A 51 7.70 -7.98 1.29
C PRO A 51 6.83 -6.75 1.06
N LEU A 52 7.43 -5.58 0.79
CA LEU A 52 6.72 -4.31 0.67
C LEU A 52 6.61 -3.85 -0.78
N PHE A 53 7.69 -3.93 -1.54
CA PHE A 53 7.78 -3.38 -2.89
C PHE A 53 8.10 -4.44 -3.96
N GLY A 54 8.15 -5.71 -3.57
CA GLY A 54 8.42 -6.82 -4.47
C GLY A 54 7.17 -7.36 -5.18
N VAL A 55 7.34 -7.79 -6.42
CA VAL A 55 6.31 -8.51 -7.20
C VAL A 55 6.85 -9.86 -7.65
N CYS A 56 6.00 -10.88 -7.59
CA CYS A 56 6.34 -12.21 -8.09
C CYS A 56 5.81 -12.40 -9.50
N GLU A 57 6.74 -12.58 -10.43
CA GLU A 57 6.48 -12.85 -11.83
C GLU A 57 6.24 -14.35 -12.08
N GLU A 58 5.68 -14.70 -13.23
CA GLU A 58 5.57 -16.11 -13.66
C GLU A 58 6.99 -16.69 -13.85
N GLY A 59 7.28 -17.80 -13.18
CA GLY A 59 8.62 -18.42 -13.15
C GLY A 59 9.36 -18.27 -11.82
N GLY A 60 8.78 -17.59 -10.82
CA GLY A 60 9.37 -17.48 -9.47
C GLY A 60 10.48 -16.43 -9.37
N GLU A 61 10.63 -15.59 -10.40
CA GLU A 61 11.50 -14.42 -10.32
C GLU A 61 10.83 -13.29 -9.53
N CYS A 62 11.61 -12.64 -8.68
CA CYS A 62 11.21 -11.47 -7.93
C CYS A 62 11.55 -10.20 -8.72
N GLY A 63 10.52 -9.46 -9.13
CA GLY A 63 10.62 -8.10 -9.64
C GLY A 63 10.33 -7.06 -8.56
N CYS A 64 10.46 -5.78 -8.91
CA CYS A 64 10.05 -4.66 -8.06
C CYS A 64 8.87 -3.93 -8.70
N ILE A 65 8.01 -3.31 -7.89
CA ILE A 65 7.00 -2.38 -8.41
C ILE A 65 7.68 -1.18 -9.11
N ALA A 66 6.92 -0.47 -9.95
CA ALA A 66 7.42 0.72 -10.63
C ALA A 66 7.96 1.77 -9.64
N GLY A 67 9.04 2.47 -10.00
CA GLY A 67 9.75 3.41 -9.12
C GLY A 67 10.79 2.77 -8.20
N PHE A 68 10.97 1.44 -8.26
CA PHE A 68 11.96 0.72 -7.46
C PHE A 68 12.88 -0.12 -8.34
N ARG A 69 14.14 -0.25 -7.92
CA ARG A 69 15.13 -1.12 -8.55
C ARG A 69 15.53 -2.25 -7.62
N LYS A 70 15.83 -3.40 -8.22
CA LYS A 70 16.23 -4.60 -7.50
C LYS A 70 17.70 -4.49 -7.04
N LEU A 71 17.94 -4.59 -5.74
CA LEU A 71 19.26 -4.77 -5.16
C LEU A 71 19.27 -6.10 -4.40
N GLY A 72 19.67 -7.17 -5.11
CA GLY A 72 19.56 -8.54 -4.61
C GLY A 72 18.10 -8.98 -4.49
N LYS A 73 17.61 -9.07 -3.24
CA LYS A 73 16.24 -9.48 -2.89
C LYS A 73 15.39 -8.32 -2.38
N ILE A 74 15.97 -7.12 -2.29
CA ILE A 74 15.33 -5.92 -1.74
C ILE A 74 15.04 -4.97 -2.90
N CYS A 75 13.91 -4.30 -2.83
CA CYS A 75 13.52 -3.26 -3.76
C CYS A 75 13.84 -1.90 -3.14
N ILE A 76 14.78 -1.20 -3.74
CA ILE A 76 15.19 0.13 -3.29
C ILE A 76 14.58 1.18 -4.20
N ASP A 77 14.15 2.28 -3.59
CA ASP A 77 13.61 3.43 -4.29
C ASP A 77 14.60 3.93 -5.34
N VAL A 78 14.09 4.23 -6.54
CA VAL A 78 14.86 4.92 -7.56
C VAL A 78 14.67 6.40 -7.31
N ASN A 79 15.75 7.11 -7.02
CA ASN A 79 15.68 8.55 -6.93
C ASN A 79 15.71 9.14 -8.34
N GLU A 80 14.54 9.43 -8.92
CA GLU A 80 14.48 10.02 -10.26
C GLU A 80 15.05 11.44 -10.29
N CYS A 81 15.15 12.14 -9.16
CA CYS A 81 15.76 13.48 -9.10
C CYS A 81 17.28 13.50 -9.36
N ASP A 82 17.94 12.34 -9.27
CA ASP A 82 19.35 12.23 -9.64
C ASP A 82 19.56 12.20 -11.16
N GLN A 83 18.47 12.07 -11.94
CA GLN A 83 18.51 12.14 -13.40
C GLN A 83 18.48 13.59 -13.89
N PRO A 84 19.30 13.94 -14.90
CA PRO A 84 19.18 15.24 -15.54
C PRO A 84 17.82 15.37 -16.22
N ASN A 85 17.22 16.57 -16.14
CA ASN A 85 15.91 16.86 -16.71
C ASN A 85 14.75 16.01 -16.16
N ALA A 86 14.88 15.48 -14.93
CA ALA A 86 13.77 14.80 -14.25
C ALA A 86 12.53 15.70 -14.14
N CYS A 87 12.76 17.00 -13.95
CA CYS A 87 11.71 18.00 -13.85
C CYS A 87 11.88 19.13 -14.89
N PRO A 88 10.77 19.81 -15.26
CA PRO A 88 10.78 21.03 -16.07
C PRO A 88 11.71 22.13 -15.52
N PRO A 89 12.18 23.06 -16.37
CA PRO A 89 12.78 24.30 -15.89
C PRO A 89 11.81 25.07 -14.98
N ASN A 90 12.35 25.85 -14.04
CA ASN A 90 11.60 26.58 -13.01
C ASN A 90 10.80 25.69 -12.06
N SER A 91 11.35 24.51 -11.75
CA SER A 91 10.79 23.61 -10.77
C SER A 91 11.88 22.91 -9.97
N ARG A 92 11.51 22.52 -8.76
CA ARG A 92 12.36 21.75 -7.85
C ARG A 92 11.88 20.31 -7.82
N CYS A 93 12.77 19.38 -8.14
CA CYS A 93 12.49 17.96 -7.98
C CYS A 93 12.46 17.58 -6.49
N VAL A 94 11.44 16.81 -6.11
CA VAL A 94 11.29 16.23 -4.77
C VAL A 94 11.06 14.74 -4.92
N ASN A 95 12.05 13.96 -4.48
CA ASN A 95 11.95 12.50 -4.48
C ASN A 95 10.90 12.04 -3.47
N THR A 96 10.13 11.01 -3.83
CA THR A 96 9.15 10.37 -2.95
C THR A 96 9.32 8.85 -3.04
N MET A 97 8.71 8.10 -2.13
CA MET A 97 8.82 6.64 -2.22
C MET A 97 8.03 6.12 -3.43
N GLY A 98 8.72 5.51 -4.38
CA GLY A 98 8.20 4.90 -5.60
C GLY A 98 7.88 5.88 -6.74
N SER A 99 8.25 7.15 -6.61
CA SER A 99 7.99 8.21 -7.60
C SER A 99 8.75 9.47 -7.22
N PHE A 100 8.62 10.50 -8.03
CA PHE A 100 9.01 11.86 -7.68
C PHE A 100 7.88 12.84 -8.03
N ARG A 101 8.03 14.08 -7.58
CA ARG A 101 7.20 15.20 -8.03
C ARG A 101 8.06 16.43 -8.30
N CYS A 102 7.55 17.31 -9.15
CA CYS A 102 8.17 18.60 -9.46
C CYS A 102 7.34 19.71 -8.82
N ASP A 103 7.90 20.39 -7.83
CA ASP A 103 7.29 21.55 -7.21
C ASP A 103 7.67 22.79 -8.03
N CYS A 104 6.70 23.47 -8.64
CA CYS A 104 6.98 24.69 -9.39
C CYS A 104 7.53 25.79 -8.48
N ASP A 105 8.50 26.55 -9.00
CA ASP A 105 9.00 27.74 -8.32
C ASP A 105 7.90 28.79 -8.13
N ALA A 106 8.13 29.71 -7.20
CA ALA A 106 7.18 30.77 -6.90
C ALA A 106 6.85 31.58 -8.15
N GLY A 107 5.55 31.70 -8.43
CA GLY A 107 5.08 32.39 -9.63
C GLY A 107 5.02 31.54 -10.89
N PHE A 108 5.21 30.21 -10.84
CA PHE A 108 4.97 29.31 -12.00
C PHE A 108 3.73 28.42 -11.80
N SER A 109 3.08 28.05 -12.91
CA SER A 109 1.82 27.30 -12.95
C SER A 109 2.04 25.80 -13.07
N ALA A 110 1.39 25.02 -12.20
CA ALA A 110 1.43 23.55 -12.24
C ALA A 110 0.67 22.98 -13.44
N ASP A 111 -0.41 23.64 -13.88
CA ASP A 111 -1.20 23.22 -15.05
C ASP A 111 -0.36 23.31 -16.34
N GLY A 112 0.54 24.30 -16.39
CA GLY A 112 1.53 24.47 -17.44
C GLY A 112 2.82 23.69 -17.19
N GLN A 113 2.84 22.74 -16.26
CA GLN A 113 4.03 21.96 -15.86
C GLN A 113 5.25 22.86 -15.57
N CYS A 114 5.03 23.95 -14.82
CA CYS A 114 6.03 24.95 -14.47
C CYS A 114 6.67 25.70 -15.65
N MET A 115 6.14 25.55 -16.87
CA MET A 115 6.62 26.27 -18.06
C MET A 115 6.00 27.67 -18.21
N VAL A 116 4.90 27.95 -17.48
CA VAL A 116 4.12 29.19 -17.59
C VAL A 116 4.15 29.94 -16.28
N LYS A 117 4.49 31.22 -16.31
CA LYS A 117 4.43 32.08 -15.13
C LYS A 117 2.96 32.38 -14.78
N LYS A 118 2.57 32.19 -13.52
CA LYS A 118 1.27 32.58 -12.96
C LYS A 118 1.05 34.08 -13.20
N GLY A 119 -0.06 34.42 -13.86
CA GLY A 119 -0.40 35.80 -14.21
C GLY A 119 0.19 36.28 -15.54
N GLU A 120 1.07 35.49 -16.18
CA GLU A 120 1.46 35.68 -17.57
C GLU A 120 0.45 34.94 -18.45
N LEU A 121 -0.78 35.47 -18.48
CA LEU A 121 -1.63 35.29 -19.65
C LEU A 121 -0.78 35.79 -20.82
N LEU A 122 -0.57 34.94 -21.83
CA LEU A 122 -0.05 35.37 -23.12
C LEU A 122 -0.80 36.66 -23.45
N LEU A 123 -0.11 37.79 -23.41
CA LEU A 123 -0.56 38.99 -24.09
C LEU A 123 -0.40 38.71 -25.59
N SER A 124 -1.07 37.67 -26.10
CA SER A 124 -1.26 37.45 -27.53
C SER A 124 -2.34 38.40 -28.05
N ASN A 125 -2.20 39.67 -27.67
CA ASN A 125 -2.72 40.84 -28.35
C ASN A 125 -1.61 41.90 -28.35
N ASP A 126 -0.41 41.51 -28.79
CA ASP A 126 0.60 42.43 -29.36
C ASP A 126 0.10 43.06 -30.69
N ILE A 127 -1.18 43.48 -30.76
CA ILE A 127 -1.72 44.37 -31.79
C ILE A 127 -2.03 45.76 -31.19
N TYR A 128 -2.02 45.93 -29.86
CA TYR A 128 -2.17 47.26 -29.23
C TYR A 128 -0.89 47.81 -28.61
N ARG A 129 0.29 47.55 -29.22
CA ARG A 129 1.45 48.44 -29.04
C ARG A 129 1.21 49.78 -29.78
N LEU A 130 0.23 50.56 -29.31
CA LEU A 130 0.27 52.00 -29.48
C LEU A 130 1.36 52.55 -28.55
N ARG A 131 2.61 52.51 -29.03
CA ARG A 131 3.59 53.51 -28.60
C ARG A 131 3.37 54.74 -29.46
N ILE A 132 3.03 55.82 -28.76
CA ILE A 132 3.07 57.22 -29.20
C ILE A 132 4.50 57.55 -29.64
#